data_AF-A0A959B859-F1
#
_entry.id   AF-A0A959B859-F1
#
_cell.length_a   1.000
_cell.length_b   1.000
_cell.length_c   1.000
_cell.angle_alpha   90.00
_cell.angle_beta   90.00
_cell.angle_gamma   90.00
#
_symmetry.space_group_name_H-M   'P 1'
#
loop_
_entity.id
_entity.type
_entity.pdbx_description
1 polymer ?
#
loop_
_entity_poly.entity_id
_entity_poly.type
_entity_poly.pdbx_seq_one_letter_code
_entity_poly.pdbx_strand_id
1 'polypeptide(L)'
;MLVLLLTIVFSLFLQKASAKVQLHQLFTSHMVLQRNVEVPIWGWATPGEQVSLEFQGHFYQTTADAGGNWKLLLPPTPAGGPYAISVKAENTILLKDVLIGDVWLCGGQSNMQYTLKMLGYQEADSTRANNPNLRFFNVAVDLDYLPKKDIKGGQWATASPGSIGDLSGVAYFFGQYLQNHFGVPIGLISSNLGATTIETWMSAGALKPFPQFAPVVDEMVRLNKNFAQLEEELKEYRKTWDTQYYLKGPGIEQHWENPATDVSDWKEINIPNFWEYAGLEDHDGAVWFRKEFDLPEGFSGDTFNIALNQIDDYDIAWVNGVKIGESFGNRNWRNYFFPANILKPKGNVLVVRVFDIGGMGGFYSAAFWGNPILNGSWKFKPGLKIDAATFPTPTVPNGSFFTHPTLLYNGSIAPLMPYAIKGAIWYQGESNALDKRSEEYADLLPAMIRDWRKNWGQGDFPFLIVQLANYLPEAQQPGESTWAELREAQMKALALPKTAIATAIDIGDADDIHPKNKKDLGDRLGLAARRVAYGENIVYSGPVYESMLIEGDKIRITFSS
;
A
#
# COMPACT_ATOMS: atom_id res chain seq x y z
N MET A 1 15.17 21.21 -72.96
CA MET A 1 16.26 20.82 -72.03
C MET A 1 15.95 21.45 -70.68
N LEU A 2 15.90 20.79 -69.55
CA LEU A 2 15.87 19.39 -69.10
C LEU A 2 15.72 19.60 -67.56
N VAL A 3 14.66 19.08 -66.92
CA VAL A 3 14.77 18.04 -65.86
C VAL A 3 15.37 18.57 -64.53
N LEU A 4 14.75 18.48 -63.35
CA LEU A 4 14.16 17.30 -62.70
C LEU A 4 13.33 17.77 -61.48
N LEU A 5 12.06 17.37 -61.41
CA LEU A 5 11.23 17.42 -60.21
C LEU A 5 11.57 16.16 -59.39
N LEU A 6 12.21 16.31 -58.22
CA LEU A 6 12.46 15.18 -57.32
C LEU A 6 11.33 15.09 -56.29
N THR A 7 10.29 14.34 -56.65
CA THR A 7 9.23 13.94 -55.74
C THR A 7 9.79 12.84 -54.83
N ILE A 8 10.27 13.21 -53.64
CA ILE A 8 10.61 12.25 -52.58
C ILE A 8 9.28 11.72 -52.03
N VAL A 9 8.84 10.57 -52.55
CA VAL A 9 7.80 9.75 -51.91
C VAL A 9 8.47 9.10 -50.69
N PHE A 10 8.34 9.76 -49.54
CA PHE A 10 8.71 9.17 -48.26
C PHE A 10 7.63 8.14 -47.92
N SER A 11 7.84 6.89 -48.37
CA SER A 11 7.07 5.75 -47.91
C SER A 11 7.32 5.58 -46.42
N LEU A 12 6.43 6.13 -45.60
CA LEU A 12 6.25 5.79 -44.20
C LEU A 12 5.94 4.30 -44.13
N PHE A 13 6.98 3.46 -44.07
CA PHE A 13 6.86 2.16 -43.45
C PHE A 13 6.54 2.42 -41.98
N LEU A 14 5.24 2.49 -41.68
CA LEU A 14 4.72 2.25 -40.35
C LEU A 14 5.20 0.84 -39.98
N GLN A 15 6.34 0.75 -39.28
CA GLN A 15 6.62 -0.41 -38.46
C GLN A 15 5.43 -0.49 -37.50
N LYS A 16 4.50 -1.43 -37.77
CA LYS A 16 3.56 -1.86 -36.76
C LYS A 16 4.43 -2.34 -35.60
N ALA A 17 4.52 -1.54 -34.55
CA ALA A 17 5.03 -2.03 -33.28
C ALA A 17 4.12 -3.21 -32.91
N SER A 18 4.67 -4.43 -33.02
CA SER A 18 4.02 -5.67 -32.60
C SER A 18 3.92 -5.59 -31.08
N ALA A 19 2.74 -5.21 -30.57
CA ALA A 19 2.50 -5.24 -29.14
C ALA A 19 2.10 -6.66 -28.78
N LYS A 20 3.00 -7.33 -28.05
CA LYS A 20 2.83 -8.69 -27.55
C LYS A 20 1.63 -8.76 -26.62
N VAL A 21 0.89 -9.88 -26.64
CA VAL A 21 -0.09 -10.18 -25.60
C VAL A 21 0.61 -10.22 -24.24
N GLN A 22 -0.03 -9.59 -23.27
CA GLN A 22 0.37 -9.47 -21.88
C GLN A 22 -0.82 -9.90 -21.02
N LEU A 23 -0.51 -10.46 -19.85
CA LEU A 23 -1.48 -10.78 -18.81
C LEU A 23 -1.35 -9.78 -17.67
N HIS A 24 -2.43 -9.56 -16.95
CA HIS A 24 -2.38 -8.90 -15.65
C HIS A 24 -1.39 -9.61 -14.71
N GLN A 25 -0.67 -8.85 -13.87
CA GLN A 25 0.45 -9.34 -13.05
C GLN A 25 0.07 -10.45 -12.03
N LEU A 26 -1.22 -10.58 -11.71
CA LEU A 26 -1.75 -11.69 -10.88
C LEU A 26 -1.65 -13.06 -11.57
N PHE A 27 -1.53 -13.11 -12.90
CA PHE A 27 -1.49 -14.35 -13.66
C PHE A 27 -0.05 -14.78 -13.92
N THR A 28 0.52 -15.50 -12.95
CA THR A 28 1.85 -16.13 -13.08
C THR A 28 1.72 -17.65 -12.93
N SER A 29 2.79 -18.38 -13.28
CA SER A 29 2.93 -19.76 -12.84
C SER A 29 2.81 -19.85 -11.31
N HIS A 30 2.44 -21.03 -10.81
CA HIS A 30 2.16 -21.28 -9.38
C HIS A 30 0.90 -20.59 -8.83
N MET A 31 0.06 -19.94 -9.63
CA MET A 31 -1.15 -19.30 -9.11
C MET A 31 -2.25 -20.28 -8.64
N VAL A 32 -3.22 -19.75 -7.90
CA VAL A 32 -4.46 -20.44 -7.52
C VAL A 32 -5.65 -19.64 -8.05
N LEU A 33 -6.48 -20.24 -8.91
CA LEU A 33 -7.74 -19.66 -9.37
C LEU A 33 -8.92 -20.14 -8.51
N GLN A 34 -9.93 -19.29 -8.33
CA GLN A 34 -11.10 -19.64 -7.53
C GLN A 34 -11.94 -20.75 -8.16
N ARG A 35 -12.24 -21.79 -7.38
CA ARG A 35 -13.09 -22.92 -7.78
C ARG A 35 -14.57 -22.56 -7.81
N ASN A 36 -15.32 -23.34 -8.59
CA ASN A 36 -16.79 -23.37 -8.63
C ASN A 36 -17.47 -22.03 -8.99
N VAL A 37 -16.75 -21.11 -9.65
CA VAL A 37 -17.28 -19.86 -10.19
C VAL A 37 -16.68 -19.61 -11.57
N GLU A 38 -17.30 -18.74 -12.37
CA GLU A 38 -16.64 -18.26 -13.58
C GLU A 38 -15.41 -17.43 -13.21
N VAL A 39 -14.25 -17.76 -13.80
CA VAL A 39 -12.99 -17.09 -13.48
C VAL A 39 -12.58 -16.18 -14.64
N PRO A 40 -12.52 -14.86 -14.43
CA PRO A 40 -12.01 -13.96 -15.44
C PRO A 40 -10.50 -14.08 -15.59
N ILE A 41 -10.04 -14.21 -16.83
CA ILE A 41 -8.64 -14.06 -17.23
C ILE A 41 -8.57 -12.87 -18.17
N TRP A 42 -7.66 -11.93 -17.92
CA TRP A 42 -7.58 -10.69 -18.68
C TRP A 42 -6.15 -10.18 -18.82
N GLY A 43 -5.98 -9.22 -19.72
CA GLY A 43 -4.72 -8.54 -19.94
C GLY A 43 -4.82 -7.56 -21.10
N TRP A 44 -3.68 -7.34 -21.76
CA TRP A 44 -3.55 -6.39 -22.85
C TRP A 44 -2.96 -7.06 -24.09
N ALA A 45 -3.31 -6.56 -25.26
CA ALA A 45 -2.76 -6.98 -26.55
C ALA A 45 -2.90 -5.83 -27.55
N THR A 46 -2.41 -6.00 -28.78
CA THR A 46 -2.64 -5.00 -29.84
C THR A 46 -4.15 -4.84 -30.07
N PRO A 47 -4.70 -3.61 -30.19
CA PRO A 47 -6.12 -3.42 -30.49
C PRO A 47 -6.58 -4.21 -31.71
N GLY A 48 -7.66 -4.98 -31.58
CA GLY A 48 -8.20 -5.85 -32.64
C GLY A 48 -7.47 -7.21 -32.80
N GLU A 49 -6.44 -7.48 -32.00
CA GLU A 49 -5.73 -8.77 -32.00
C GLU A 49 -6.62 -9.88 -31.42
N GLN A 50 -6.63 -11.04 -32.09
CA GLN A 50 -7.29 -12.23 -31.55
C GLN A 50 -6.40 -12.87 -30.48
N VAL A 51 -6.97 -13.09 -29.30
CA VAL A 51 -6.33 -13.76 -28.18
C VAL A 51 -7.03 -15.10 -27.97
N SER A 52 -6.25 -16.18 -27.95
CA SER A 52 -6.74 -17.52 -27.65
C SER A 52 -6.14 -18.03 -26.35
N LEU A 53 -6.93 -18.78 -25.58
CA LEU A 53 -6.51 -19.39 -24.32
C LEU A 53 -6.87 -20.88 -24.35
N GLU A 54 -5.89 -21.73 -24.02
CA GLU A 54 -6.09 -23.16 -23.84
C GLU A 54 -6.03 -23.52 -22.35
N PHE A 55 -7.07 -24.19 -21.85
CA PHE A 55 -7.17 -24.67 -20.47
C PHE A 55 -7.88 -26.02 -20.44
N GLN A 56 -7.25 -27.02 -19.80
CA GLN A 56 -7.78 -28.40 -19.72
C GLN A 56 -8.20 -28.99 -21.09
N GLY A 57 -7.43 -28.71 -22.14
CA GLY A 57 -7.72 -29.18 -23.52
C GLY A 57 -8.87 -28.45 -24.22
N HIS A 58 -9.48 -27.43 -23.59
CA HIS A 58 -10.50 -26.58 -24.18
C HIS A 58 -9.89 -25.26 -24.66
N PHE A 59 -10.40 -24.76 -25.79
CA PHE A 59 -9.96 -23.51 -26.39
C PHE A 59 -11.02 -22.42 -26.23
N TYR A 60 -10.58 -21.25 -25.78
CA TYR A 60 -11.36 -20.04 -25.61
C TYR A 60 -10.76 -18.94 -26.48
N GLN A 61 -11.57 -18.06 -27.04
CA GLN A 61 -11.11 -16.99 -27.93
C GLN A 61 -11.84 -15.68 -27.65
N THR A 62 -11.11 -14.58 -27.77
CA THR A 62 -11.63 -13.21 -27.68
C THR A 62 -10.81 -12.30 -28.58
N THR A 63 -11.23 -11.05 -28.71
CA THR A 63 -10.50 -10.02 -29.45
C THR A 63 -10.24 -8.84 -28.52
N ALA A 64 -9.01 -8.31 -28.53
CA ALA A 64 -8.68 -7.11 -27.79
C ALA A 64 -9.47 -5.91 -28.30
N ASP A 65 -10.01 -5.12 -27.37
CA ASP A 65 -10.81 -3.94 -27.68
C ASP A 65 -9.97 -2.79 -28.28
N ALA A 66 -10.61 -1.66 -28.59
CA ALA A 66 -9.93 -0.49 -29.14
C ALA A 66 -8.86 0.11 -28.21
N GLY A 67 -8.97 -0.13 -26.90
CA GLY A 67 -7.99 0.24 -25.89
C GLY A 67 -6.93 -0.84 -25.62
N GLY A 68 -6.97 -1.95 -26.37
CA GLY A 68 -6.05 -3.09 -26.22
C GLY A 68 -6.39 -4.03 -25.07
N ASN A 69 -7.50 -3.85 -24.35
CA ASN A 69 -7.88 -4.75 -23.25
C ASN A 69 -8.59 -5.99 -23.80
N TRP A 70 -8.35 -7.14 -23.21
CA TRP A 70 -9.09 -8.37 -23.52
C TRP A 70 -9.45 -9.11 -22.24
N LYS A 71 -10.56 -9.86 -22.28
CA LYS A 71 -11.04 -10.68 -21.16
C LYS A 71 -11.67 -11.96 -21.70
N LEU A 72 -11.42 -13.06 -21.00
CA LEU A 72 -12.06 -14.37 -21.16
C LEU A 72 -12.62 -14.84 -19.83
N LEU A 73 -13.67 -15.65 -19.87
CA LEU A 73 -14.25 -16.29 -18.70
C LEU A 73 -14.00 -17.79 -18.80
N LEU A 74 -13.26 -18.35 -17.84
CA LEU A 74 -13.16 -19.79 -17.67
C LEU A 74 -14.40 -20.29 -16.93
N PRO A 75 -14.96 -21.46 -17.31
CA PRO A 75 -16.15 -21.99 -16.68
C PRO A 75 -15.86 -22.42 -15.22
N PRO A 76 -16.92 -22.53 -14.38
CA PRO A 76 -16.80 -23.08 -13.04
C PRO A 76 -16.10 -24.43 -13.04
N THR A 77 -14.96 -24.49 -12.36
CA THR A 77 -14.10 -25.68 -12.30
C THR A 77 -13.94 -26.15 -10.86
N PRO A 78 -14.10 -27.46 -10.56
CA PRO A 78 -13.82 -28.01 -9.23
C PRO A 78 -12.35 -27.84 -8.82
N ALA A 79 -12.07 -28.01 -7.53
CA ALA A 79 -10.69 -27.96 -7.02
C ALA A 79 -9.81 -29.04 -7.68
N GLY A 80 -8.56 -28.70 -7.99
CA GLY A 80 -7.63 -29.63 -8.64
C GLY A 80 -6.40 -28.96 -9.24
N GLY A 81 -5.69 -29.70 -10.08
CA GLY A 81 -4.42 -29.32 -10.69
C GLY A 81 -3.26 -30.25 -10.27
N PRO A 82 -2.02 -29.95 -10.65
CA PRO A 82 -1.61 -28.77 -11.41
C PRO A 82 -2.06 -28.80 -12.87
N TYR A 83 -2.54 -27.67 -13.36
CA TYR A 83 -2.88 -27.46 -14.77
C TYR A 83 -1.86 -26.52 -15.44
N ALA A 84 -1.97 -26.40 -16.75
CA ALA A 84 -1.32 -25.37 -17.54
C ALA A 84 -2.38 -24.49 -18.22
N ILE A 85 -2.07 -23.21 -18.38
CA ILE A 85 -2.83 -22.26 -19.19
C ILE A 85 -1.89 -21.72 -20.26
N SER A 86 -2.28 -21.84 -21.52
CA SER A 86 -1.51 -21.32 -22.66
C SER A 86 -2.30 -20.19 -23.31
N VAL A 87 -1.77 -18.97 -23.29
CA VAL A 87 -2.37 -17.80 -23.94
C VAL A 87 -1.57 -17.51 -25.20
N LYS A 88 -2.23 -17.52 -26.36
CA LYS A 88 -1.60 -17.36 -27.67
C LYS A 88 -2.25 -16.20 -28.42
N ALA A 89 -1.39 -15.31 -28.92
CA ALA A 89 -1.68 -14.26 -29.87
C ALA A 89 -0.45 -14.13 -30.80
N GLU A 90 0.10 -12.93 -31.04
CA GLU A 90 1.40 -12.78 -31.74
C GLU A 90 2.57 -13.47 -31.01
N ASN A 91 2.48 -13.61 -29.69
CA ASN A 91 3.36 -14.42 -28.85
C ASN A 91 2.55 -15.44 -28.03
N THR A 92 3.25 -16.39 -27.42
CA THR A 92 2.67 -17.37 -26.50
C THR A 92 3.17 -17.13 -25.08
N ILE A 93 2.25 -17.09 -24.12
CA ILE A 93 2.52 -17.12 -22.68
C ILE A 93 2.05 -18.48 -22.15
N LEU A 94 2.93 -19.21 -21.47
CA LEU A 94 2.61 -20.48 -20.83
C LEU A 94 2.72 -20.34 -19.31
N LEU A 95 1.58 -20.41 -18.62
CA LEU A 95 1.49 -20.51 -17.17
C LEU A 95 1.48 -21.98 -16.78
N LYS A 96 2.39 -22.37 -15.90
CA LYS A 96 2.53 -23.75 -15.41
C LYS A 96 2.14 -23.82 -13.95
N ASP A 97 1.82 -25.03 -13.51
CA ASP A 97 1.51 -25.30 -12.11
C ASP A 97 0.37 -24.40 -11.61
N VAL A 98 -0.75 -24.37 -12.32
CA VAL A 98 -1.94 -23.60 -11.93
C VAL A 98 -2.87 -24.51 -11.12
N LEU A 99 -3.23 -24.11 -9.91
CA LEU A 99 -4.23 -24.82 -9.10
C LEU A 99 -5.59 -24.15 -9.18
N ILE A 100 -6.64 -24.95 -9.01
CA ILE A 100 -8.01 -24.49 -8.79
C ILE A 100 -8.35 -24.76 -7.32
N GLY A 101 -8.73 -23.73 -6.57
CA GLY A 101 -8.85 -23.77 -5.11
C GLY A 101 -9.72 -22.65 -4.53
N ASP A 102 -9.60 -22.37 -3.23
CA ASP A 102 -10.23 -21.19 -2.62
C ASP A 102 -9.21 -20.05 -2.49
N VAL A 103 -9.56 -18.87 -3.00
CA VAL A 103 -8.69 -17.69 -3.00
C VAL A 103 -9.21 -16.66 -2.01
N TRP A 104 -8.37 -16.19 -1.11
CA TRP A 104 -8.71 -15.21 -0.09
C TRP A 104 -7.86 -13.95 -0.21
N LEU A 105 -8.51 -12.79 -0.17
CA LEU A 105 -7.84 -11.50 -0.02
C LEU A 105 -7.54 -11.28 1.48
N CYS A 106 -6.28 -11.02 1.81
CA CYS A 106 -5.84 -10.74 3.16
C CYS A 106 -5.39 -9.28 3.19
N GLY A 107 -6.14 -8.43 3.89
CA GLY A 107 -5.93 -6.98 3.90
C GLY A 107 -5.85 -6.40 5.31
N GLY A 108 -5.18 -5.25 5.41
CA GLY A 108 -5.17 -4.45 6.62
C GLY A 108 -3.82 -3.79 6.91
N GLN A 109 -3.57 -3.52 8.18
CA GLN A 109 -2.36 -2.79 8.61
C GLN A 109 -1.29 -3.71 9.21
N SER A 110 -0.48 -3.19 10.14
CA SER A 110 0.76 -3.80 10.61
C SER A 110 0.55 -5.20 11.19
N ASN A 111 -0.57 -5.44 11.88
CA ASN A 111 -0.89 -6.76 12.40
C ASN A 111 -1.24 -7.80 11.33
N MET A 112 -1.86 -7.39 10.21
CA MET A 112 -2.00 -8.25 9.03
C MET A 112 -0.66 -8.39 8.29
N GLN A 113 0.14 -7.32 8.23
CA GLN A 113 1.46 -7.31 7.56
C GLN A 113 2.52 -8.14 8.31
N TYR A 114 2.35 -8.35 9.62
CA TYR A 114 3.34 -8.99 10.49
C TYR A 114 3.69 -10.40 10.02
N THR A 115 4.93 -10.61 9.61
CA THR A 115 5.31 -11.84 8.90
C THR A 115 5.75 -12.96 9.85
N LEU A 116 5.76 -14.20 9.34
CA LEU A 116 6.34 -15.33 10.08
C LEU A 116 7.81 -15.12 10.44
N LYS A 117 8.59 -14.44 9.59
CA LYS A 117 9.97 -14.05 9.88
C LYS A 117 10.05 -13.07 11.06
N MET A 118 9.14 -12.10 11.13
CA MET A 118 9.07 -11.16 12.26
C MET A 118 8.68 -11.88 13.57
N LEU A 119 7.86 -12.94 13.48
CA LEU A 119 7.54 -13.79 14.63
C LEU A 119 8.70 -14.69 15.07
N GLY A 120 9.74 -14.85 14.25
CA GLY A 120 10.75 -15.89 14.44
C GLY A 120 10.16 -17.30 14.31
N TYR A 121 9.04 -17.45 13.60
CA TYR A 121 8.37 -18.74 13.46
C TYR A 121 9.15 -19.67 12.53
N GLN A 122 9.31 -20.91 12.96
CA GLN A 122 9.83 -22.00 12.15
C GLN A 122 8.80 -23.14 12.18
N GLU A 123 8.34 -23.54 11.01
CA GLU A 123 7.41 -24.67 10.90
C GLU A 123 8.19 -25.98 11.11
N ALA A 124 7.91 -26.66 12.22
CA ALA A 124 8.59 -27.90 12.59
C ALA A 124 8.08 -29.11 11.80
N ASP A 125 6.82 -29.09 11.37
CA ASP A 125 6.24 -30.15 10.55
C ASP A 125 6.65 -29.96 9.08
N SER A 126 7.52 -30.83 8.57
CA SER A 126 8.03 -30.74 7.19
C SER A 126 6.92 -30.76 6.13
N THR A 127 5.78 -31.39 6.41
CA THR A 127 4.66 -31.46 5.47
C THR A 127 3.89 -30.14 5.39
N ARG A 128 3.84 -29.39 6.50
CA ARG A 128 3.28 -28.03 6.55
C ARG A 128 4.26 -26.98 6.06
N ALA A 129 5.55 -27.19 6.35
CA ALA A 129 6.63 -26.31 5.94
C ALA A 129 6.80 -26.31 4.41
N ASN A 130 6.59 -27.47 3.77
CA ASN A 130 6.67 -27.65 2.32
C ASN A 130 5.32 -28.10 1.75
N ASN A 131 4.41 -27.15 1.61
CA ASN A 131 3.03 -27.40 1.26
C ASN A 131 2.66 -26.70 -0.06
N PRO A 132 2.75 -27.39 -1.22
CA PRO A 132 2.49 -26.79 -2.53
C PRO A 132 1.02 -26.43 -2.77
N ASN A 133 0.10 -26.90 -1.93
CA ASN A 133 -1.33 -26.56 -1.98
C ASN A 133 -1.67 -25.30 -1.18
N LEU A 134 -0.72 -24.70 -0.46
CA LEU A 134 -0.87 -23.40 0.15
C LEU A 134 0.03 -22.41 -0.60
N ARG A 135 -0.59 -21.42 -1.23
CA ARG A 135 0.12 -20.47 -2.08
C ARG A 135 -0.27 -19.06 -1.76
N PHE A 136 0.64 -18.14 -1.99
CA PHE A 136 0.45 -16.75 -1.63
C PHE A 136 1.02 -15.83 -2.69
N PHE A 137 0.44 -14.65 -2.76
CA PHE A 137 0.86 -13.56 -3.61
C PHE A 137 0.93 -12.31 -2.73
N ASN A 138 2.11 -11.75 -2.55
CA ASN A 138 2.29 -10.49 -1.84
C ASN A 138 2.15 -9.33 -2.83
N VAL A 139 1.12 -8.52 -2.65
CA VAL A 139 0.88 -7.30 -3.43
C VAL A 139 1.88 -6.26 -2.94
N ALA A 140 2.72 -5.75 -3.84
CA ALA A 140 3.59 -4.63 -3.50
C ALA A 140 2.73 -3.38 -3.27
N VAL A 141 3.09 -2.61 -2.25
CA VAL A 141 2.42 -1.35 -1.95
C VAL A 141 2.57 -0.40 -3.12
N ASP A 142 1.44 0.10 -3.59
CA ASP A 142 1.37 1.11 -4.63
C ASP A 142 0.22 2.08 -4.36
N LEU A 143 0.33 3.27 -4.93
CA LEU A 143 -0.54 4.42 -4.69
C LEU A 143 -0.86 5.09 -6.02
N ASP A 144 -2.06 5.66 -6.09
CA ASP A 144 -2.42 6.55 -7.18
C ASP A 144 -3.70 7.34 -6.83
N TYR A 145 -3.91 8.49 -7.47
CA TYR A 145 -5.18 9.22 -7.43
C TYR A 145 -6.27 8.57 -8.29
N LEU A 146 -5.90 7.74 -9.26
CA LEU A 146 -6.85 6.98 -10.08
C LEU A 146 -6.61 5.47 -9.96
N PRO A 147 -7.66 4.62 -9.99
CA PRO A 147 -7.49 3.17 -9.99
C PRO A 147 -6.47 2.70 -11.04
N LYS A 148 -5.44 1.99 -10.59
CA LYS A 148 -4.45 1.39 -11.48
C LYS A 148 -5.06 0.21 -12.22
N LYS A 149 -4.55 -0.02 -13.44
CA LYS A 149 -4.96 -1.14 -14.29
C LYS A 149 -4.23 -2.44 -13.96
N ASP A 150 -3.07 -2.34 -13.31
CA ASP A 150 -2.22 -3.47 -12.91
C ASP A 150 -1.56 -3.18 -11.57
N ILE A 151 -1.04 -4.21 -10.93
CA ILE A 151 -0.28 -4.11 -9.67
C ILE A 151 1.23 -4.00 -9.94
N LYS A 152 1.94 -3.38 -8.99
CA LYS A 152 3.40 -3.19 -9.06
C LYS A 152 4.16 -4.48 -8.73
N GLY A 153 4.20 -5.41 -9.68
CA GLY A 153 4.93 -6.67 -9.52
C GLY A 153 4.27 -7.64 -8.52
N GLY A 154 5.09 -8.53 -7.95
CA GLY A 154 4.63 -9.68 -7.17
C GLY A 154 4.58 -10.96 -8.02
N GLN A 155 4.72 -12.09 -7.34
CA GLN A 155 4.65 -13.43 -7.95
C GLN A 155 4.00 -14.39 -6.97
N TRP A 156 3.31 -15.39 -7.51
CA TRP A 156 2.82 -16.50 -6.70
C TRP A 156 3.98 -17.36 -6.22
N ALA A 157 3.98 -17.68 -4.94
CA ALA A 157 4.92 -18.59 -4.33
C ALA A 157 4.17 -19.71 -3.58
N THR A 158 4.76 -20.90 -3.60
CA THR A 158 4.33 -22.03 -2.78
C THR A 158 4.84 -21.85 -1.35
N ALA A 159 4.11 -22.36 -0.36
CA ALA A 159 4.60 -22.45 1.01
C ALA A 159 5.76 -23.46 1.07
N SER A 160 6.96 -22.95 1.31
CA SER A 160 8.20 -23.72 1.46
C SER A 160 9.06 -23.12 2.58
N PRO A 161 10.03 -23.85 3.16
CA PRO A 161 10.90 -23.30 4.21
C PRO A 161 11.62 -22.01 3.80
N GLY A 162 11.92 -21.84 2.51
CA GLY A 162 12.60 -20.64 1.98
C GLY A 162 11.67 -19.48 1.66
N SER A 163 10.35 -19.68 1.69
CA SER A 163 9.36 -18.69 1.24
C SER A 163 8.34 -18.31 2.32
N ILE A 164 8.05 -19.20 3.29
CA ILE A 164 7.05 -18.94 4.34
C ILE A 164 7.40 -17.76 5.26
N GLY A 165 8.68 -17.39 5.36
CA GLY A 165 9.12 -16.28 6.21
C GLY A 165 8.47 -14.94 5.86
N ASP A 166 8.16 -14.70 4.58
CA ASP A 166 7.66 -13.41 4.08
C ASP A 166 6.13 -13.31 4.05
N LEU A 167 5.42 -14.32 4.56
CA LEU A 167 3.96 -14.34 4.61
C LEU A 167 3.48 -13.65 5.87
N SER A 168 2.36 -12.95 5.76
CA SER A 168 1.52 -12.60 6.91
C SER A 168 1.30 -13.82 7.79
N GLY A 169 1.65 -13.72 9.07
CA GLY A 169 1.45 -14.82 10.02
C GLY A 169 -0.03 -15.16 10.18
N VAL A 170 -0.90 -14.14 10.24
CA VAL A 170 -2.36 -14.33 10.33
C VAL A 170 -2.88 -15.06 9.09
N ALA A 171 -2.52 -14.59 7.89
CA ALA A 171 -2.97 -15.21 6.65
C ALA A 171 -2.44 -16.65 6.50
N TYR A 172 -1.18 -16.89 6.88
CA TYR A 172 -0.59 -18.23 6.83
C TYR A 172 -1.36 -19.22 7.69
N PHE A 173 -1.58 -18.91 8.98
CA PHE A 173 -2.29 -19.83 9.87
C PHE A 173 -3.76 -20.01 9.47
N PHE A 174 -4.42 -18.94 9.00
CA PHE A 174 -5.76 -19.03 8.41
C PHE A 174 -5.82 -19.98 7.21
N GLY A 175 -4.90 -19.81 6.24
CA GLY A 175 -4.85 -20.66 5.06
C GLY A 175 -4.46 -22.10 5.38
N GLN A 176 -3.51 -22.30 6.30
CA GLN A 176 -3.13 -23.62 6.81
C GLN A 176 -4.32 -24.33 7.46
N TYR A 177 -5.09 -23.63 8.30
CA TYR A 177 -6.28 -24.17 8.94
C TYR A 177 -7.31 -24.64 7.90
N LEU A 178 -7.66 -23.78 6.92
CA LEU A 178 -8.64 -24.12 5.89
C LEU A 178 -8.17 -25.26 5.00
N GLN A 179 -6.90 -25.26 4.60
CA GLN A 179 -6.37 -26.32 3.76
C GLN A 179 -6.37 -27.67 4.50
N ASN A 180 -5.95 -27.70 5.77
CA ASN A 180 -5.97 -28.91 6.57
C ASN A 180 -7.39 -29.47 6.74
N HIS A 181 -8.38 -28.59 6.89
CA HIS A 181 -9.78 -28.98 7.09
C HIS A 181 -10.45 -29.44 5.79
N PHE A 182 -10.26 -28.73 4.67
CA PHE A 182 -10.97 -29.02 3.41
C PHE A 182 -10.17 -29.85 2.40
N GLY A 183 -8.85 -29.98 2.57
CA GLY A 183 -7.98 -30.73 1.66
C GLY A 183 -7.88 -30.16 0.23
N VAL A 184 -8.23 -28.88 0.04
CA VAL A 184 -8.19 -28.21 -1.27
C VAL A 184 -7.10 -27.15 -1.33
N PRO A 185 -6.60 -26.78 -2.52
CA PRO A 185 -5.67 -25.68 -2.66
C PRO A 185 -6.22 -24.37 -2.09
N ILE A 186 -5.38 -23.62 -1.38
CA ILE A 186 -5.69 -22.29 -0.83
C ILE A 186 -4.72 -21.28 -1.42
N GLY A 187 -5.26 -20.22 -2.01
CA GLY A 187 -4.52 -19.04 -2.48
C GLY A 187 -4.74 -17.85 -1.55
N LEU A 188 -3.67 -17.19 -1.12
CA LEU A 188 -3.71 -16.02 -0.25
C LEU A 188 -3.12 -14.80 -0.98
N ILE A 189 -3.97 -13.85 -1.36
CA ILE A 189 -3.52 -12.58 -1.93
C ILE A 189 -3.40 -11.58 -0.79
N SER A 190 -2.19 -11.14 -0.47
CA SER A 190 -1.88 -10.34 0.71
C SER A 190 -1.58 -8.88 0.30
N SER A 191 -2.43 -7.93 0.72
CA SER A 191 -2.33 -6.49 0.43
C SER A 191 -2.42 -5.69 1.71
N ASN A 192 -1.26 -5.40 2.32
CA ASN A 192 -1.19 -4.85 3.68
C ASN A 192 -0.19 -3.72 3.78
N LEU A 193 -0.49 -2.74 4.64
CA LEU A 193 0.45 -1.67 4.98
C LEU A 193 0.20 -1.13 6.39
N GLY A 194 1.24 -1.23 7.22
CA GLY A 194 1.27 -0.71 8.59
C GLY A 194 0.84 0.74 8.74
N ALA A 195 0.31 1.07 9.91
CA ALA A 195 -0.09 2.42 10.31
C ALA A 195 -1.12 3.13 9.39
N THR A 196 -1.86 2.40 8.56
CA THR A 196 -2.87 2.98 7.67
C THR A 196 -4.21 3.18 8.36
N THR A 197 -4.90 4.28 8.04
CA THR A 197 -6.30 4.51 8.39
C THR A 197 -7.25 3.95 7.33
N ILE A 198 -8.50 3.64 7.68
CA ILE A 198 -9.40 2.93 6.77
C ILE A 198 -9.72 3.69 5.47
N GLU A 199 -9.77 5.03 5.49
CA GLU A 199 -10.15 5.84 4.32
C GLU A 199 -9.19 5.70 3.14
N THR A 200 -7.93 5.33 3.35
CA THR A 200 -6.99 5.09 2.24
C THR A 200 -7.34 3.83 1.45
N TRP A 201 -8.06 2.88 2.08
CA TRP A 201 -8.52 1.61 1.50
C TRP A 201 -9.91 1.66 0.87
N MET A 202 -10.53 2.85 0.83
CA MET A 202 -11.87 3.07 0.29
C MET A 202 -11.81 3.79 -1.07
N SER A 203 -12.69 3.42 -2.01
CA SER A 203 -12.81 4.19 -3.25
C SER A 203 -13.28 5.63 -2.98
N ALA A 204 -12.97 6.54 -3.90
CA ALA A 204 -13.52 7.90 -3.87
C ALA A 204 -15.05 7.90 -3.80
N GLY A 205 -15.70 6.93 -4.46
CA GLY A 205 -17.15 6.75 -4.43
C GLY A 205 -17.70 6.37 -3.05
N ALA A 206 -16.99 5.51 -2.33
CA ALA A 206 -17.36 5.10 -0.97
C ALA A 206 -17.22 6.23 0.05
N LEU A 207 -16.33 7.19 -0.20
CA LEU A 207 -16.07 8.31 0.69
C LEU A 207 -17.00 9.51 0.46
N LYS A 208 -17.75 9.56 -0.65
CA LYS A 208 -18.70 10.66 -0.93
C LYS A 208 -19.71 10.97 0.19
N PRO A 209 -20.25 9.98 0.92
CA PRO A 209 -21.18 10.25 2.03
C PRO A 209 -20.54 10.88 3.27
N PHE A 210 -19.22 11.08 3.29
CA PHE A 210 -18.44 11.50 4.45
C PHE A 210 -17.81 12.88 4.20
N PRO A 211 -18.48 13.98 4.60
CA PRO A 211 -18.09 15.35 4.23
C PRO A 211 -16.68 15.76 4.67
N GLN A 212 -16.16 15.15 5.73
CA GLN A 212 -14.81 15.40 6.23
C GLN A 212 -13.71 15.04 5.21
N PHE A 213 -13.99 14.15 4.25
CA PHE A 213 -13.05 13.81 3.18
C PHE A 213 -13.29 14.60 1.89
N ALA A 214 -14.38 15.36 1.79
CA ALA A 214 -14.76 16.07 0.57
C ALA A 214 -13.65 16.99 0.03
N PRO A 215 -12.94 17.80 0.84
CA PRO A 215 -11.90 18.68 0.31
C PRO A 215 -10.80 17.94 -0.48
N VAL A 216 -10.40 16.76 0.00
CA VAL A 216 -9.35 15.95 -0.62
C VAL A 216 -9.89 15.10 -1.77
N VAL A 217 -11.04 14.46 -1.56
CA VAL A 217 -11.64 13.56 -2.57
C VAL A 217 -12.15 14.34 -3.77
N ASP A 218 -12.79 15.50 -3.55
CA ASP A 218 -13.30 16.33 -4.65
C ASP A 218 -12.17 16.95 -5.46
N GLU A 219 -11.06 17.35 -4.82
CA GLU A 219 -9.87 17.80 -5.52
C GLU A 219 -9.29 16.69 -6.41
N MET A 220 -9.10 15.49 -5.86
CA MET A 220 -8.61 14.33 -6.59
C MET A 220 -9.50 13.99 -7.79
N VAL A 221 -10.83 13.98 -7.59
CA VAL A 221 -11.82 13.73 -8.65
C VAL A 221 -11.81 14.85 -9.69
N ARG A 222 -11.66 16.12 -9.28
CA ARG A 222 -11.58 17.28 -10.17
C ARG A 222 -10.31 17.25 -11.02
N LEU A 223 -9.17 16.90 -10.41
CA LEU A 223 -7.90 16.76 -11.11
C LEU A 223 -7.98 15.66 -12.18
N ASN A 224 -8.61 14.53 -11.84
CA ASN A 224 -8.79 13.36 -12.71
C ASN A 224 -7.50 12.95 -13.43
N LYS A 225 -6.39 12.94 -12.68
CA LYS A 225 -5.06 12.58 -13.17
C LYS A 225 -4.43 11.58 -12.23
N ASN A 226 -3.76 10.60 -12.80
CA ASN A 226 -2.92 9.68 -12.06
C ASN A 226 -1.56 10.31 -11.74
N PHE A 227 -0.77 9.67 -10.88
CA PHE A 227 0.54 10.18 -10.50
C PHE A 227 1.48 10.34 -11.69
N ALA A 228 1.51 9.40 -12.63
CA ALA A 228 2.38 9.48 -13.80
C ALA A 228 2.06 10.70 -14.70
N GLN A 229 0.78 11.05 -14.84
CA GLN A 229 0.34 12.25 -15.56
C GLN A 229 0.78 13.52 -14.83
N LEU A 230 0.61 13.57 -13.51
CA LEU A 230 1.06 14.71 -12.70
C LEU A 230 2.58 14.87 -12.73
N GLU A 231 3.34 13.77 -12.71
CA GLU A 231 4.80 13.77 -12.81
C GLU A 231 5.27 14.31 -14.17
N GLU A 232 4.65 13.91 -15.28
CA GLU A 232 5.02 14.43 -16.61
C GLU A 232 4.64 15.90 -16.76
N GLU A 233 3.49 16.33 -16.22
CA GLU A 233 3.11 17.75 -16.19
C GLU A 233 4.06 18.59 -15.35
N LEU A 234 4.44 18.08 -14.17
CA LEU A 234 5.44 18.70 -13.32
C LEU A 234 6.76 18.84 -14.06
N LYS A 235 7.24 17.78 -14.71
CA LYS A 235 8.49 17.78 -15.48
C LYS A 235 8.46 18.79 -16.62
N GLU A 236 7.34 18.93 -17.33
CA GLU A 236 7.18 19.95 -18.37
C GLU A 236 7.21 21.36 -17.76
N TYR A 237 6.42 21.59 -16.71
CA TYR A 237 6.32 22.87 -16.03
C TYR A 237 7.67 23.34 -15.46
N ARG A 238 8.46 22.40 -14.93
CA ARG A 238 9.78 22.65 -14.36
C ARG A 238 10.82 23.15 -15.35
N LYS A 239 10.67 22.90 -16.66
CA LYS A 239 11.64 23.38 -17.67
C LYS A 239 11.83 24.91 -17.63
N THR A 240 10.75 25.64 -17.35
CA THR A 240 10.80 27.11 -17.18
C THR A 240 10.80 27.48 -15.71
N TRP A 241 9.95 26.83 -14.90
CA TRP A 241 9.78 27.19 -13.50
C TRP A 241 11.07 27.06 -12.67
N ASP A 242 11.88 26.03 -12.93
CA ASP A 242 13.16 25.84 -12.23
C ASP A 242 14.09 27.05 -12.42
N THR A 243 14.27 27.48 -13.67
CA THR A 243 15.23 28.54 -13.99
C THR A 243 14.70 29.94 -13.71
N GLN A 244 13.38 30.12 -13.62
CA GLN A 244 12.77 31.42 -13.34
C GLN A 244 12.56 31.65 -11.84
N TYR A 245 12.16 30.62 -11.10
CA TYR A 245 11.67 30.77 -9.73
C TYR A 245 12.39 29.85 -8.74
N TYR A 246 12.43 28.54 -9.02
CA TYR A 246 12.77 27.55 -7.99
C TYR A 246 14.28 27.38 -7.74
N LEU A 247 15.12 27.28 -8.76
CA LEU A 247 16.58 27.12 -8.63
C LEU A 247 17.28 28.48 -8.62
N LYS A 248 16.94 29.31 -7.63
CA LYS A 248 17.44 30.68 -7.45
C LYS A 248 17.94 30.94 -6.04
N GLY A 249 18.62 32.07 -5.88
CA GLY A 249 19.05 32.62 -4.61
C GLY A 249 20.46 32.21 -4.22
N PRO A 250 20.95 32.75 -3.09
CA PRO A 250 22.37 32.75 -2.75
C PRO A 250 22.96 31.34 -2.64
N GLY A 251 22.22 30.36 -2.11
CA GLY A 251 22.73 29.01 -1.99
C GLY A 251 22.93 28.26 -3.32
N ILE A 252 22.08 28.52 -4.32
CA ILE A 252 22.28 27.97 -5.67
C ILE A 252 23.43 28.68 -6.37
N GLU A 253 23.50 30.01 -6.27
CA GLU A 253 24.51 30.83 -6.94
C GLU A 253 25.93 30.64 -6.37
N GLN A 254 26.03 30.35 -5.07
CA GLN A 254 27.30 30.15 -4.36
C GLN A 254 27.66 28.68 -4.14
N HIS A 255 26.86 27.75 -4.67
CA HIS A 255 27.08 26.30 -4.55
C HIS A 255 27.19 25.80 -3.11
N TRP A 256 26.22 26.14 -2.24
CA TRP A 256 26.23 25.72 -0.83
C TRP A 256 26.14 24.20 -0.63
N GLU A 257 25.78 23.43 -1.67
CA GLU A 257 25.87 21.97 -1.68
C GLU A 257 27.31 21.43 -1.61
N ASN A 258 28.30 22.24 -1.95
CA ASN A 258 29.70 21.82 -1.95
C ASN A 258 30.17 21.53 -0.52
N PRO A 259 30.81 20.36 -0.25
CA PRO A 259 31.31 20.03 1.08
C PRO A 259 32.35 21.01 1.63
N ALA A 260 33.03 21.78 0.76
CA ALA A 260 34.01 22.80 1.11
C ALA A 260 33.41 24.18 1.44
N THR A 261 32.09 24.35 1.35
CA THR A 261 31.41 25.61 1.70
C THR A 261 31.72 26.01 3.14
N ASP A 262 32.14 27.28 3.34
CA ASP A 262 32.30 27.82 4.69
C ASP A 262 30.93 27.96 5.36
N VAL A 263 30.80 27.32 6.52
CA VAL A 263 29.58 27.29 7.33
C VAL A 263 29.80 27.89 8.72
N SER A 264 30.80 28.76 8.85
CA SER A 264 31.09 29.50 10.08
C SER A 264 29.97 30.46 10.48
N ASP A 265 29.23 31.00 9.50
CA ASP A 265 28.11 31.93 9.71
C ASP A 265 26.71 31.27 9.69
N TRP A 266 26.64 29.95 9.54
CA TRP A 266 25.38 29.20 9.59
C TRP A 266 24.93 29.04 11.04
N LYS A 267 23.62 29.21 11.27
CA LYS A 267 23.01 29.02 12.59
C LYS A 267 22.77 27.53 12.86
N GLU A 268 22.43 27.18 14.09
CA GLU A 268 22.07 25.81 14.47
C GLU A 268 20.57 25.64 14.72
N ILE A 269 20.04 24.49 14.33
CA ILE A 269 18.66 24.06 14.57
C ILE A 269 18.65 22.57 14.92
N ASN A 270 17.85 22.18 15.91
CA ASN A 270 17.59 20.77 16.17
C ASN A 270 16.47 20.28 15.26
N ILE A 271 16.68 19.15 14.58
CA ILE A 271 15.71 18.50 13.70
C ILE A 271 15.16 17.24 14.40
N PRO A 272 13.84 16.95 14.29
CA PRO A 272 12.81 17.65 13.51
C PRO A 272 12.39 18.99 14.14
N ASN A 273 12.17 20.00 13.30
CA ASN A 273 11.63 21.29 13.70
C ASN A 273 11.20 22.09 12.45
N PHE A 274 10.26 22.99 12.67
CA PHE A 274 9.94 24.07 11.75
C PHE A 274 10.87 25.24 12.00
N TRP A 275 11.31 25.94 10.95
CA TRP A 275 12.27 27.03 11.11
C TRP A 275 11.67 28.29 11.72
N GLU A 276 10.35 28.43 11.71
CA GLU A 276 9.62 29.51 12.38
C GLU A 276 9.90 29.47 13.88
N TYR A 277 9.92 28.26 14.47
CA TYR A 277 10.31 28.05 15.87
C TYR A 277 11.81 28.19 16.13
N ALA A 278 12.62 28.36 15.09
CA ALA A 278 14.05 28.61 15.14
C ALA A 278 14.43 30.06 14.77
N GLY A 279 13.45 30.97 14.74
CA GLY A 279 13.67 32.40 14.54
C GLY A 279 13.60 32.86 13.07
N LEU A 280 12.95 32.10 12.20
CA LEU A 280 12.59 32.49 10.83
C LEU A 280 11.06 32.57 10.66
N GLU A 281 10.39 33.36 11.50
CA GLU A 281 8.91 33.42 11.59
C GLU A 281 8.19 33.92 10.32
N ASP A 282 8.88 34.67 9.46
CA ASP A 282 8.35 35.24 8.21
C ASP A 282 9.30 34.87 7.06
N HIS A 283 9.42 33.58 6.76
CA HIS A 283 10.29 33.09 5.70
C HIS A 283 9.65 31.95 4.92
N ASP A 284 9.00 32.30 3.81
CA ASP A 284 8.70 31.35 2.73
C ASP A 284 9.84 31.35 1.72
N GLY A 285 10.16 30.19 1.16
CA GLY A 285 11.21 30.01 0.15
C GLY A 285 12.26 28.98 0.57
N ALA A 286 13.50 29.19 0.17
CA ALA A 286 14.58 28.24 0.40
C ALA A 286 15.23 28.42 1.77
N VAL A 287 15.45 27.32 2.48
CA VAL A 287 16.36 27.22 3.63
C VAL A 287 17.29 26.03 3.41
N TRP A 288 18.59 26.24 3.64
CA TRP A 288 19.61 25.22 3.44
C TRP A 288 20.03 24.65 4.78
N PHE A 289 20.17 23.33 4.82
CA PHE A 289 20.55 22.56 5.99
C PHE A 289 21.80 21.73 5.67
N ARG A 290 22.73 21.65 6.62
CA ARG A 290 23.96 20.85 6.49
C ARG A 290 24.21 20.04 7.77
N LYS A 291 24.58 18.78 7.58
CA LYS A 291 24.99 17.88 8.66
C LYS A 291 26.14 16.99 8.23
N GLU A 292 27.03 16.71 9.18
CA GLU A 292 28.06 15.71 9.02
C GLU A 292 27.62 14.38 9.62
N PHE A 293 28.00 13.28 8.97
CA PHE A 293 27.71 11.95 9.46
C PHE A 293 28.82 10.95 9.10
N ASP A 294 28.96 9.95 9.97
CA ASP A 294 29.81 8.80 9.77
C ASP A 294 28.95 7.61 9.32
N LEU A 295 29.56 6.68 8.59
CA LEU A 295 28.85 5.44 8.26
C LEU A 295 28.71 4.56 9.51
N PRO A 296 27.61 3.78 9.62
CA PRO A 296 27.51 2.76 10.65
C PRO A 296 28.73 1.83 10.64
N GLU A 297 29.17 1.41 11.82
CA GLU A 297 30.28 0.48 11.95
C GLU A 297 30.00 -0.81 11.17
N GLY A 298 30.98 -1.25 10.37
CA GLY A 298 30.86 -2.46 9.55
C GLY A 298 30.00 -2.32 8.30
N PHE A 299 29.59 -1.11 7.90
CA PHE A 299 28.88 -0.91 6.64
C PHE A 299 29.71 -1.40 5.43
N SER A 300 29.13 -2.30 4.63
CA SER A 300 29.76 -2.90 3.44
C SER A 300 28.80 -2.97 2.23
N GLY A 301 27.76 -2.14 2.21
CA GLY A 301 26.75 -2.14 1.15
C GLY A 301 27.21 -1.36 -0.09
N ASP A 302 26.79 -1.81 -1.28
CA ASP A 302 27.03 -1.10 -2.54
C ASP A 302 26.11 0.12 -2.72
N THR A 303 25.04 0.20 -1.93
CA THR A 303 24.07 1.30 -1.92
C THR A 303 23.81 1.78 -0.49
N PHE A 304 23.46 3.05 -0.36
CA PHE A 304 23.07 3.67 0.90
C PHE A 304 21.74 4.40 0.73
N ASN A 305 20.94 4.46 1.79
CA ASN A 305 19.66 5.17 1.80
C ASN A 305 19.70 6.32 2.80
N ILE A 306 19.26 7.51 2.39
CA ILE A 306 18.90 8.59 3.30
C ILE A 306 17.39 8.78 3.23
N ALA A 307 16.72 8.39 4.32
CA ALA A 307 15.28 8.57 4.50
C ALA A 307 15.02 9.90 5.21
N LEU A 308 14.73 10.98 4.47
CA LEU A 308 14.44 12.32 5.02
C LEU A 308 13.03 12.44 5.64
N ASN A 309 12.16 11.45 5.38
CA ASN A 309 10.75 11.42 5.78
C ASN A 309 9.99 12.56 5.13
N GLN A 310 9.32 13.41 5.92
CA GLN A 310 8.47 14.47 5.41
C GLN A 310 9.05 15.84 5.75
N ILE A 311 9.00 16.72 4.77
CA ILE A 311 9.49 18.09 4.86
C ILE A 311 8.43 18.96 4.17
N ASP A 312 8.26 20.19 4.64
CA ASP A 312 7.38 21.19 4.01
C ASP A 312 8.24 22.16 3.18
N ASP A 313 8.13 22.26 1.85
CA ASP A 313 7.26 21.53 0.91
C ASP A 313 8.08 20.64 -0.03
N TYR A 314 9.18 21.18 -0.57
CA TYR A 314 10.04 20.52 -1.55
C TYR A 314 11.46 20.36 -1.00
N ASP A 315 12.21 19.40 -1.54
CA ASP A 315 13.63 19.30 -1.22
C ASP A 315 14.51 18.91 -2.39
N ILE A 316 15.78 19.27 -2.26
CA ILE A 316 16.88 18.64 -2.99
C ILE A 316 17.93 18.24 -1.95
N ALA A 317 18.47 17.03 -2.09
CA ALA A 317 19.48 16.50 -1.18
C ALA A 317 20.77 16.13 -1.92
N TRP A 318 21.90 16.42 -1.27
CA TRP A 318 23.24 16.11 -1.75
C TRP A 318 24.06 15.42 -0.66
N VAL A 319 24.90 14.48 -1.08
CA VAL A 319 25.92 13.87 -0.23
C VAL A 319 27.27 14.10 -0.87
N ASN A 320 28.19 14.70 -0.11
CA ASN A 320 29.55 15.03 -0.58
C ASN A 320 29.55 15.80 -1.91
N GLY A 321 28.56 16.69 -2.10
CA GLY A 321 28.38 17.50 -3.32
C GLY A 321 27.68 16.81 -4.49
N VAL A 322 27.34 15.51 -4.37
CA VAL A 322 26.60 14.77 -5.40
C VAL A 322 25.12 14.77 -5.06
N LYS A 323 24.26 15.21 -6.00
CA LYS A 323 22.80 15.17 -5.82
C LYS A 323 22.34 13.72 -5.69
N ILE A 324 21.70 13.39 -4.58
CA ILE A 324 21.18 12.04 -4.29
C ILE A 324 19.67 11.93 -4.47
N GLY A 325 18.95 13.05 -4.45
CA GLY A 325 17.50 13.03 -4.54
C GLY A 325 16.86 14.41 -4.61
N GLU A 326 15.59 14.42 -5.00
CA GLU A 326 14.70 15.57 -5.02
C GLU A 326 13.26 15.08 -4.95
N SER A 327 12.41 15.78 -4.20
CA SER A 327 11.00 15.46 -4.06
C SER A 327 10.15 16.72 -3.90
N PHE A 328 8.87 16.58 -4.22
CA PHE A 328 7.88 17.64 -4.18
C PHE A 328 6.66 17.22 -3.36
N GLY A 329 5.96 18.17 -2.75
CA GLY A 329 4.81 17.94 -1.89
C GLY A 329 5.19 17.61 -0.45
N ASN A 330 4.49 18.25 0.48
CA ASN A 330 4.72 18.07 1.91
C ASN A 330 4.26 16.74 2.51
N ARG A 331 3.39 15.96 1.84
CA ARG A 331 2.90 14.68 2.40
C ARG A 331 3.76 13.49 1.99
N ASN A 332 4.69 13.69 1.06
CA ASN A 332 5.49 12.62 0.48
C ASN A 332 6.68 12.23 1.35
N TRP A 333 6.95 10.93 1.38
CA TRP A 333 8.09 10.35 2.08
C TRP A 333 9.30 10.29 1.16
N ARG A 334 10.43 10.80 1.65
CA ARG A 334 11.68 10.91 0.88
C ARG A 334 12.64 9.79 1.26
N ASN A 335 12.87 8.86 0.34
CA ASN A 335 13.86 7.79 0.47
C ASN A 335 14.80 7.83 -0.73
N TYR A 336 16.02 8.30 -0.51
CA TYR A 336 17.01 8.46 -1.56
C TYR A 336 18.05 7.35 -1.47
N PHE A 337 17.91 6.37 -2.36
CA PHE A 337 18.90 5.33 -2.56
C PHE A 337 19.95 5.82 -3.57
N PHE A 338 21.22 5.74 -3.19
CA PHE A 338 22.32 6.14 -4.05
C PHE A 338 23.53 5.19 -3.90
N PRO A 339 24.41 5.13 -4.92
CA PRO A 339 25.62 4.31 -4.85
C PRO A 339 26.53 4.70 -3.67
N ALA A 340 27.01 3.72 -2.91
CA ALA A 340 27.84 3.97 -1.73
C ALA A 340 29.26 4.44 -2.07
N ASN A 341 29.67 4.41 -3.35
CA ASN A 341 31.00 4.82 -3.81
C ASN A 341 31.31 6.32 -3.60
N ILE A 342 30.29 7.15 -3.34
CA ILE A 342 30.47 8.57 -2.99
C ILE A 342 30.74 8.79 -1.49
N LEU A 343 30.62 7.74 -0.68
CA LEU A 343 30.73 7.82 0.78
C LEU A 343 32.16 7.55 1.26
N LYS A 344 32.47 8.16 2.40
CA LYS A 344 33.69 7.94 3.19
C LYS A 344 33.30 7.23 4.47
N PRO A 345 34.21 6.52 5.15
CA PRO A 345 33.90 5.94 6.47
C PRO A 345 33.46 7.00 7.48
N LYS A 346 34.04 8.19 7.43
CA LYS A 346 33.75 9.31 8.34
C LYS A 346 33.71 10.65 7.63
N GLY A 347 33.02 11.63 8.24
CA GLY A 347 32.99 13.02 7.79
C GLY A 347 32.30 13.20 6.44
N ASN A 348 31.25 12.42 6.17
CA ASN A 348 30.38 12.69 5.03
C ASN A 348 29.55 13.94 5.30
N VAL A 349 29.29 14.72 4.26
CA VAL A 349 28.50 15.94 4.35
C VAL A 349 27.17 15.71 3.63
N LEU A 350 26.08 15.78 4.38
CA LEU A 350 24.71 15.83 3.88
C LEU A 350 24.27 17.29 3.82
N VAL A 351 23.85 17.74 2.64
CA VAL A 351 23.20 19.05 2.43
C VAL A 351 21.78 18.81 1.94
N VAL A 352 20.82 19.50 2.54
CA VAL A 352 19.42 19.48 2.12
C VAL A 352 18.95 20.91 1.93
N ARG A 353 18.49 21.23 0.73
CA ARG A 353 17.78 22.47 0.45
C ARG A 353 16.30 22.17 0.59
N VAL A 354 15.66 22.76 1.60
CA VAL A 354 14.22 22.75 1.75
C VAL A 354 13.65 24.00 1.10
N PHE A 355 12.54 23.86 0.39
CA PHE A 355 11.83 24.98 -0.22
C PHE A 355 10.36 24.93 0.19
N ASP A 356 9.95 25.90 0.99
CA ASP A 356 8.56 26.09 1.40
C ASP A 356 7.89 27.11 0.48
N ILE A 357 6.68 26.81 0.03
CA ILE A 357 5.87 27.69 -0.83
C ILE A 357 4.75 28.38 -0.07
N GLY A 358 4.64 28.16 1.25
CA GLY A 358 3.74 28.89 2.12
C GLY A 358 3.43 28.11 3.40
N GLY A 359 3.40 28.82 4.53
CA GLY A 359 2.94 28.26 5.79
C GLY A 359 4.11 28.12 6.77
N MET A 360 4.34 26.89 7.25
CA MET A 360 5.49 26.60 8.10
C MET A 360 6.45 25.69 7.36
N GLY A 361 7.72 26.03 7.33
CA GLY A 361 8.71 25.26 6.58
C GLY A 361 9.70 24.48 7.45
N GLY A 362 10.19 23.36 6.90
CA GLY A 362 11.25 22.57 7.53
C GLY A 362 10.95 21.08 7.61
N PHE A 363 11.65 20.39 8.52
CA PHE A 363 11.52 18.94 8.72
C PHE A 363 10.48 18.68 9.81
N TYR A 364 9.24 18.41 9.42
CA TYR A 364 8.14 18.34 10.38
C TYR A 364 7.93 16.98 11.06
N SER A 365 8.52 15.90 10.53
CA SER A 365 8.47 14.58 11.18
C SER A 365 9.85 14.03 11.50
N ALA A 366 9.97 13.37 12.66
CA ALA A 366 11.11 12.52 12.97
C ALA A 366 11.08 11.28 12.07
N ALA A 367 12.25 10.66 11.86
CA ALA A 367 12.33 9.40 11.15
C ALA A 367 11.59 8.26 11.87
N PHE A 368 10.41 7.91 11.38
CA PHE A 368 9.62 6.75 11.83
C PHE A 368 10.41 5.43 11.68
N TRP A 369 11.27 5.34 10.66
CA TRP A 369 12.13 4.17 10.41
C TRP A 369 13.61 4.45 10.68
N GLY A 370 13.91 5.11 11.81
CA GLY A 370 15.25 5.07 12.39
C GLY A 370 16.36 5.50 11.44
N ASN A 371 16.31 6.74 10.96
CA ASN A 371 17.46 7.39 10.35
C ASN A 371 18.13 8.31 11.40
N PRO A 372 18.99 7.77 12.30
CA PRO A 372 19.57 8.54 13.40
C PRO A 372 20.44 9.69 12.90
N ILE A 373 20.88 9.66 11.63
CA ILE A 373 21.63 10.76 11.00
C ILE A 373 20.82 12.06 11.06
N LEU A 374 19.49 12.01 10.94
CA LEU A 374 18.69 13.21 10.80
C LEU A 374 18.36 13.91 12.11
N ASN A 375 18.38 13.20 13.23
CA ASN A 375 17.97 13.78 14.51
C ASN A 375 19.08 14.61 15.14
N GLY A 376 18.71 15.64 15.90
CA GLY A 376 19.63 16.49 16.64
C GLY A 376 20.09 17.72 15.86
N SER A 377 21.24 18.29 16.23
CA SER A 377 21.69 19.57 15.67
C SER A 377 22.08 19.45 14.19
N TRP A 378 21.66 20.46 13.43
CA TRP A 378 22.00 20.76 12.05
C TRP A 378 22.45 22.20 11.95
N LYS A 379 23.36 22.49 11.01
CA LYS A 379 23.59 23.87 10.58
C LYS A 379 22.52 24.25 9.56
N PHE A 380 21.99 25.47 9.63
CA PHE A 380 21.06 25.99 8.64
C PHE A 380 21.31 27.46 8.30
N LYS A 381 20.90 27.85 7.08
CA LYS A 381 21.02 29.22 6.56
C LYS A 381 19.85 29.56 5.64
N PRO A 382 19.19 30.72 5.82
CA PRO A 382 18.18 31.20 4.88
C PRO A 382 18.75 31.39 3.48
N GLY A 383 18.02 30.94 2.47
CA GLY A 383 18.32 31.10 1.05
C GLY A 383 17.43 32.16 0.41
N LEU A 384 16.84 31.81 -0.75
CA LEU A 384 15.84 32.63 -1.41
C LEU A 384 14.63 32.85 -0.50
N LYS A 385 14.17 34.09 -0.34
CA LYS A 385 12.85 34.40 0.22
C LYS A 385 11.88 34.70 -0.93
N ILE A 386 10.65 34.22 -0.84
CA ILE A 386 9.58 34.45 -1.82
C ILE A 386 8.38 35.12 -1.15
N ASP A 387 7.43 35.57 -1.97
CA ASP A 387 6.08 35.92 -1.52
C ASP A 387 5.15 34.75 -1.85
N ALA A 388 4.79 33.95 -0.85
CA ALA A 388 3.94 32.77 -1.01
C ALA A 388 2.59 33.08 -1.66
N ALA A 389 2.04 34.28 -1.45
CA ALA A 389 0.74 34.65 -2.01
C ALA A 389 0.75 34.78 -3.53
N THR A 390 1.91 35.03 -4.13
CA THR A 390 2.06 35.26 -5.57
C THR A 390 3.01 34.28 -6.26
N PHE A 391 3.68 33.42 -5.49
CA PHE A 391 4.63 32.47 -6.04
C PHE A 391 3.92 31.42 -6.92
N PRO A 392 4.41 31.16 -8.14
CA PRO A 392 3.80 30.17 -9.01
C PRO A 392 4.06 28.76 -8.47
N THR A 393 3.02 28.00 -8.15
CA THR A 393 3.15 26.66 -7.57
C THR A 393 2.80 25.56 -8.58
N PRO A 394 3.61 24.51 -8.71
CA PRO A 394 3.27 23.38 -9.56
C PRO A 394 2.24 22.46 -8.88
N THR A 395 1.38 21.83 -9.68
CA THR A 395 0.60 20.68 -9.23
C THR A 395 1.52 19.46 -9.13
N VAL A 396 1.52 18.78 -7.99
CA VAL A 396 2.41 17.65 -7.69
C VAL A 396 1.60 16.46 -7.18
N PRO A 397 2.03 15.21 -7.42
CA PRO A 397 1.43 14.06 -6.73
C PRO A 397 1.79 14.17 -5.24
N ASN A 398 0.80 14.46 -4.36
CA ASN A 398 1.05 14.72 -2.95
C ASN A 398 0.12 13.89 -2.06
N GLY A 399 0.65 12.87 -1.39
CA GLY A 399 -0.20 12.10 -0.49
C GLY A 399 0.53 11.07 0.37
N SER A 400 0.21 11.09 1.66
CA SER A 400 0.64 10.07 2.61
C SER A 400 -0.09 8.77 2.33
N PHE A 401 0.65 7.68 2.14
CA PHE A 401 0.07 6.35 2.01
C PHE A 401 -0.61 5.85 3.29
N PHE A 402 -0.37 6.48 4.44
CA PHE A 402 -0.99 6.09 5.69
C PHE A 402 -2.40 6.63 5.85
N THR A 403 -2.62 7.88 5.43
CA THR A 403 -3.82 8.64 5.83
C THR A 403 -4.51 9.36 4.68
N HIS A 404 -3.89 9.45 3.50
CA HIS A 404 -4.54 10.09 2.38
C HIS A 404 -5.68 9.19 1.87
N PRO A 405 -6.93 9.70 1.79
CA PRO A 405 -8.05 8.91 1.31
C PRO A 405 -7.79 8.33 -0.09
N THR A 406 -8.30 7.13 -0.34
CA THR A 406 -8.32 6.45 -1.64
C THR A 406 -6.99 5.93 -2.22
N LEU A 407 -5.83 6.41 -1.80
CA LEU A 407 -4.57 6.07 -2.50
C LEU A 407 -4.25 4.57 -2.54
N LEU A 408 -4.34 3.87 -1.40
CA LEU A 408 -4.07 2.43 -1.35
C LEU A 408 -5.16 1.62 -2.05
N TYR A 409 -6.42 2.06 -1.97
CA TYR A 409 -7.49 1.44 -2.73
C TYR A 409 -7.14 1.43 -4.22
N ASN A 410 -6.79 2.59 -4.78
CA ASN A 410 -6.50 2.76 -6.19
C ASN A 410 -5.25 1.99 -6.65
N GLY A 411 -4.20 1.95 -5.82
CA GLY A 411 -2.94 1.32 -6.20
C GLY A 411 -2.82 -0.17 -5.83
N SER A 412 -3.52 -0.63 -4.79
CA SER A 412 -3.27 -1.94 -4.16
C SER A 412 -4.51 -2.84 -4.01
N ILE A 413 -5.73 -2.32 -4.22
CA ILE A 413 -6.98 -3.12 -4.13
C ILE A 413 -7.74 -3.14 -5.46
N ALA A 414 -8.05 -1.98 -6.02
CA ALA A 414 -8.75 -1.84 -7.30
C ALA A 414 -8.12 -2.64 -8.44
N PRO A 415 -6.77 -2.65 -8.65
CA PRO A 415 -6.17 -3.46 -9.70
C PRO A 415 -6.29 -4.98 -9.47
N LEU A 416 -6.64 -5.44 -8.27
CA LEU A 416 -6.90 -6.87 -8.05
C LEU A 416 -8.23 -7.31 -8.66
N MET A 417 -9.13 -6.37 -8.96
CA MET A 417 -10.42 -6.66 -9.55
C MET A 417 -10.28 -6.85 -11.07
N PRO A 418 -10.96 -7.84 -11.68
CA PRO A 418 -11.99 -8.69 -11.10
C PRO A 418 -11.48 -10.11 -10.72
N TYR A 419 -10.27 -10.29 -10.18
CA TYR A 419 -9.75 -11.63 -9.86
C TYR A 419 -10.72 -12.39 -8.95
N ALA A 420 -11.16 -13.58 -9.34
CA ALA A 420 -12.18 -14.26 -8.56
C ALA A 420 -11.67 -14.68 -7.18
N ILE A 421 -12.42 -14.32 -6.13
CA ILE A 421 -12.11 -14.64 -4.73
C ILE A 421 -13.26 -15.36 -4.02
N LYS A 422 -12.92 -16.20 -3.03
CA LYS A 422 -13.85 -16.81 -2.06
C LYS A 422 -14.32 -15.81 -1.02
N GLY A 423 -13.44 -14.90 -0.57
CA GLY A 423 -13.74 -13.92 0.47
C GLY A 423 -12.52 -13.08 0.86
N ALA A 424 -12.69 -12.24 1.88
CA ALA A 424 -11.63 -11.40 2.44
C ALA A 424 -11.49 -11.58 3.96
N ILE A 425 -10.25 -11.50 4.46
CA ILE A 425 -9.93 -11.32 5.88
C ILE A 425 -9.32 -9.93 6.07
N TRP A 426 -9.76 -9.23 7.12
CA TRP A 426 -9.41 -7.84 7.37
C TRP A 426 -8.94 -7.63 8.81
N TYR A 427 -7.71 -7.16 8.98
CA TYR A 427 -7.17 -6.80 10.30
C TYR A 427 -6.58 -5.40 10.25
N GLN A 428 -7.42 -4.43 10.62
CA GLN A 428 -7.06 -3.03 10.73
C GLN A 428 -7.95 -2.32 11.74
N GLY A 429 -7.45 -1.21 12.26
CA GLY A 429 -8.22 -0.25 13.05
C GLY A 429 -7.35 0.52 14.02
N GLU A 430 -6.16 0.02 14.35
CA GLU A 430 -5.30 0.58 15.39
C GLU A 430 -4.98 2.07 15.15
N SER A 431 -4.69 2.48 13.91
CA SER A 431 -4.47 3.90 13.60
C SER A 431 -5.71 4.75 13.88
N ASN A 432 -6.90 4.28 13.47
CA ASN A 432 -8.15 4.98 13.73
C ASN A 432 -8.48 5.07 15.23
N ALA A 433 -8.14 4.05 16.04
CA ALA A 433 -8.30 4.11 17.50
C ALA A 433 -7.34 5.10 18.16
N LEU A 434 -6.07 5.15 17.72
CA LEU A 434 -5.07 6.08 18.25
C LEU A 434 -5.45 7.54 17.92
N ASP A 435 -6.05 7.77 16.75
CA ASP A 435 -6.59 9.07 16.33
C ASP A 435 -7.94 9.43 16.99
N LYS A 436 -8.50 8.56 17.84
CA LYS A 436 -9.81 8.72 18.50
C LYS A 436 -10.98 8.83 17.50
N ARG A 437 -10.92 8.06 16.41
CA ARG A 437 -11.89 8.06 15.30
C ARG A 437 -12.78 6.81 15.28
N SER A 438 -13.03 6.21 16.44
CA SER A 438 -13.80 4.96 16.58
C SER A 438 -15.25 5.09 16.12
N GLU A 439 -15.90 6.23 16.39
CA GLU A 439 -17.28 6.49 15.92
C GLU A 439 -17.34 6.55 14.39
N GLU A 440 -16.42 7.28 13.77
CA GLU A 440 -16.33 7.37 12.32
C GLU A 440 -16.04 6.00 11.67
N TYR A 441 -15.19 5.20 12.32
CA TYR A 441 -14.85 3.85 11.87
C TYR A 441 -16.08 2.93 11.78
N ALA A 442 -17.06 3.10 12.68
CA ALA A 442 -18.28 2.32 12.70
C ALA A 442 -19.11 2.47 11.41
N ASP A 443 -19.00 3.62 10.75
CA ASP A 443 -19.66 3.90 9.48
C ASP A 443 -18.76 3.58 8.28
N LEU A 444 -17.46 3.86 8.38
CA LEU A 444 -16.48 3.64 7.30
C LEU A 444 -16.27 2.17 7.00
N LEU A 445 -16.16 1.29 8.01
CA LEU A 445 -15.91 -0.14 7.77
C LEU A 445 -17.05 -0.82 6.99
N PRO A 446 -18.33 -0.68 7.38
CA PRO A 446 -19.43 -1.20 6.58
C PRO A 446 -19.51 -0.56 5.18
N ALA A 447 -19.18 0.73 5.05
CA ALA A 447 -19.13 1.39 3.73
C ALA A 447 -18.05 0.80 2.82
N MET A 448 -16.85 0.56 3.35
CA MET A 448 -15.75 -0.09 2.63
C MET A 448 -16.13 -1.50 2.17
N ILE A 449 -16.73 -2.32 3.05
CA ILE A 449 -17.14 -3.69 2.72
C ILE A 449 -18.16 -3.69 1.57
N ARG A 450 -19.18 -2.82 1.64
CA ARG A 450 -20.18 -2.68 0.56
C ARG A 450 -19.55 -2.24 -0.75
N ASP A 451 -18.62 -1.28 -0.69
CA ASP A 451 -17.93 -0.77 -1.86
C ASP A 451 -17.06 -1.84 -2.53
N TRP A 452 -16.27 -2.58 -1.76
CA TRP A 452 -15.46 -3.68 -2.29
C TRP A 452 -16.33 -4.75 -2.93
N ARG A 453 -17.42 -5.19 -2.27
CA ARG A 453 -18.39 -6.14 -2.84
C ARG A 453 -19.00 -5.65 -4.15
N LYS A 454 -19.39 -4.38 -4.18
CA LYS A 454 -19.94 -3.73 -5.39
C LYS A 454 -18.92 -3.72 -6.53
N ASN A 455 -17.69 -3.29 -6.27
CA ASN A 455 -16.67 -3.12 -7.30
C ASN A 455 -16.10 -4.47 -7.78
N TRP A 456 -16.04 -5.49 -6.91
CA TRP A 456 -15.70 -6.86 -7.33
C TRP A 456 -16.78 -7.50 -8.21
N GLY A 457 -18.04 -7.15 -7.98
CA GLY A 457 -19.17 -7.67 -8.76
C GLY A 457 -19.51 -9.14 -8.48
N GLN A 458 -19.10 -9.70 -7.34
CA GLN A 458 -19.34 -11.11 -6.97
C GLN A 458 -20.40 -11.30 -5.87
N GLY A 459 -21.29 -10.31 -5.72
CA GLY A 459 -22.27 -10.28 -4.64
C GLY A 459 -21.63 -10.15 -3.25
N ASP A 460 -22.36 -10.63 -2.23
CA ASP A 460 -21.86 -10.64 -0.86
C ASP A 460 -20.87 -11.78 -0.65
N PHE A 461 -19.61 -11.59 -1.04
CA PHE A 461 -18.56 -12.52 -0.63
C PHE A 461 -18.29 -12.40 0.89
N PRO A 462 -17.95 -13.50 1.58
CA PRO A 462 -17.54 -13.52 2.98
C PRO A 462 -16.50 -12.46 3.33
N PHE A 463 -16.73 -11.70 4.39
CA PHE A 463 -15.80 -10.70 4.91
C PHE A 463 -15.57 -10.94 6.41
N LEU A 464 -14.37 -11.39 6.77
CA LEU A 464 -14.03 -11.77 8.15
C LEU A 464 -13.14 -10.69 8.76
N ILE A 465 -13.56 -10.14 9.88
CA ILE A 465 -12.92 -8.98 10.51
C ILE A 465 -12.23 -9.46 11.78
N VAL A 466 -11.00 -9.02 12.01
CA VAL A 466 -10.34 -9.21 13.30
C VAL A 466 -10.72 -8.05 14.20
N GLN A 467 -11.34 -8.36 15.34
CA GLN A 467 -11.54 -7.37 16.39
C GLN A 467 -10.22 -7.12 17.12
N LEU A 468 -9.86 -5.86 17.36
CA LEU A 468 -8.54 -5.51 17.87
C LEU A 468 -8.16 -6.25 19.15
N ALA A 469 -6.93 -6.76 19.18
CA ALA A 469 -6.36 -7.46 20.32
C ALA A 469 -6.15 -6.52 21.53
N ASN A 470 -5.97 -7.05 22.74
CA ASN A 470 -5.59 -6.21 23.89
C ASN A 470 -4.25 -5.52 23.64
N TYR A 471 -4.20 -4.26 24.05
CA TYR A 471 -3.05 -3.37 24.00
C TYR A 471 -3.24 -2.32 25.09
N LEU A 472 -2.13 -1.89 25.71
CA LEU A 472 -2.05 -1.10 26.95
C LEU A 472 -2.36 -1.89 28.23
N PRO A 473 -1.83 -1.43 29.39
CA PRO A 473 -2.13 -2.01 30.69
C PRO A 473 -3.63 -2.00 31.01
N GLU A 474 -4.06 -3.01 31.78
CA GLU A 474 -5.43 -3.07 32.30
C GLU A 474 -5.74 -1.84 33.16
N ALA A 475 -6.88 -1.21 32.88
CA ALA A 475 -7.35 -0.09 33.68
C ALA A 475 -7.80 -0.58 35.06
N GLN A 476 -7.36 0.07 36.13
CA GLN A 476 -7.74 -0.31 37.50
C GLN A 476 -9.22 -0.06 37.81
N GLN A 477 -9.87 0.82 37.06
CA GLN A 477 -11.29 1.16 37.17
C GLN A 477 -11.86 1.31 35.76
N PRO A 478 -13.15 0.99 35.54
CA PRO A 478 -13.82 1.26 34.27
C PRO A 478 -13.75 2.74 33.89
N GLY A 479 -13.55 3.03 32.60
CA GLY A 479 -13.49 4.40 32.08
C GLY A 479 -13.48 4.43 30.55
N GLU A 480 -13.40 5.63 30.00
CA GLU A 480 -13.36 5.88 28.55
C GLU A 480 -12.20 5.14 27.89
N SER A 481 -12.45 4.51 26.75
CA SER A 481 -11.45 3.70 26.05
C SER A 481 -11.71 3.72 24.55
N THR A 482 -10.87 4.47 23.82
CA THR A 482 -10.94 4.52 22.36
C THR A 482 -10.71 3.15 21.72
N TRP A 483 -9.94 2.29 22.40
CA TRP A 483 -9.71 0.91 22.00
C TRP A 483 -10.96 0.03 22.16
N ALA A 484 -11.71 0.19 23.26
CA ALA A 484 -12.98 -0.50 23.46
C ALA A 484 -14.05 -0.02 22.47
N GLU A 485 -14.14 1.30 22.25
CA GLU A 485 -15.05 1.91 21.28
C GLU A 485 -14.78 1.39 19.85
N LEU A 486 -13.52 1.23 19.46
CA LEU A 486 -13.19 0.72 18.14
C LEU A 486 -13.58 -0.75 17.98
N ARG A 487 -13.42 -1.57 19.03
CA ARG A 487 -13.88 -2.96 19.02
C ARG A 487 -15.38 -3.06 18.83
N GLU A 488 -16.14 -2.15 19.43
CA GLU A 488 -17.58 -2.01 19.22
C GLU A 488 -17.87 -1.56 17.77
N ALA A 489 -17.12 -0.60 17.24
CA ALA A 489 -17.23 -0.17 15.85
C ALA A 489 -16.99 -1.31 14.84
N GLN A 490 -16.03 -2.20 15.12
CA GLN A 490 -15.79 -3.41 14.31
C GLN A 490 -16.97 -4.39 14.39
N MET A 491 -17.58 -4.55 15.55
CA MET A 491 -18.77 -5.42 15.73
C MET A 491 -19.99 -4.92 14.95
N LYS A 492 -20.17 -3.60 14.76
CA LYS A 492 -21.27 -3.05 13.97
C LYS A 492 -21.28 -3.51 12.51
N ALA A 493 -20.13 -3.94 11.97
CA ALA A 493 -20.07 -4.53 10.64
C ALA A 493 -20.81 -5.88 10.53
N LEU A 494 -21.12 -6.55 11.65
CA LEU A 494 -21.93 -7.78 11.68
C LEU A 494 -23.37 -7.57 11.20
N ALA A 495 -23.84 -6.32 11.11
CA ALA A 495 -25.12 -6.01 10.47
C ALA A 495 -25.14 -6.32 8.96
N LEU A 496 -23.97 -6.50 8.33
CA LEU A 496 -23.87 -6.88 6.92
C LEU A 496 -23.95 -8.40 6.75
N PRO A 497 -24.58 -8.91 5.67
CA PRO A 497 -24.63 -10.33 5.42
C PRO A 497 -23.24 -10.92 5.20
N LYS A 498 -23.07 -12.19 5.57
CA LYS A 498 -21.83 -12.95 5.42
C LYS A 498 -20.60 -12.22 5.97
N THR A 499 -20.75 -11.66 7.15
CA THR A 499 -19.64 -11.13 7.94
C THR A 499 -19.48 -11.95 9.22
N ALA A 500 -18.26 -11.97 9.74
CA ALA A 500 -17.97 -12.52 11.06
C ALA A 500 -16.78 -11.80 11.68
N ILE A 501 -16.71 -11.87 13.01
CA ILE A 501 -15.63 -11.31 13.80
C ILE A 501 -14.82 -12.45 14.41
N ALA A 502 -13.51 -12.41 14.22
CA ALA A 502 -12.57 -13.18 15.04
C ALA A 502 -12.07 -12.25 16.16
N THR A 503 -12.45 -12.55 17.40
CA THR A 503 -11.96 -11.78 18.54
C THR A 503 -10.49 -12.09 18.81
N ALA A 504 -9.69 -11.06 19.09
CA ALA A 504 -8.29 -11.20 19.48
C ALA A 504 -8.01 -10.64 20.88
N ILE A 505 -9.05 -10.26 21.64
CA ILE A 505 -8.93 -9.54 22.90
C ILE A 505 -8.02 -10.27 23.90
N ASP A 506 -8.26 -11.57 24.11
CA ASP A 506 -7.55 -12.42 25.07
C ASP A 506 -6.14 -12.85 24.64
N ILE A 507 -5.79 -12.67 23.37
CA ILE A 507 -4.50 -13.04 22.78
C ILE A 507 -3.66 -11.79 22.41
N GLY A 508 -3.98 -10.66 23.03
CA GLY A 508 -3.22 -9.41 22.94
C GLY A 508 -1.96 -9.38 23.78
N ASP A 509 -1.26 -8.25 23.71
CA ASP A 509 -0.06 -7.96 24.51
C ASP A 509 -0.18 -6.51 25.02
N ALA A 510 -0.09 -6.32 26.33
CA ALA A 510 -0.27 -5.00 26.93
C ALA A 510 0.84 -4.01 26.55
N ASP A 511 2.05 -4.53 26.29
CA ASP A 511 3.24 -3.71 26.04
C ASP A 511 3.60 -3.62 24.54
N ASP A 512 2.98 -4.45 23.70
CA ASP A 512 3.21 -4.45 22.25
C ASP A 512 1.88 -4.48 21.47
N ILE A 513 1.67 -3.47 20.65
CA ILE A 513 0.50 -3.38 19.76
C ILE A 513 0.47 -4.51 18.71
N HIS A 514 1.57 -5.24 18.53
CA HIS A 514 1.72 -6.37 17.61
C HIS A 514 1.78 -7.72 18.35
N PRO A 515 0.64 -8.24 18.86
CA PRO A 515 0.64 -9.51 19.60
C PRO A 515 1.14 -10.66 18.74
N LYS A 516 1.98 -11.52 19.33
CA LYS A 516 2.69 -12.59 18.60
C LYS A 516 1.86 -13.86 18.39
N ASN A 517 0.74 -14.03 19.10
CA ASN A 517 -0.13 -15.20 18.93
C ASN A 517 -1.00 -15.07 17.65
N LYS A 518 -0.35 -15.13 16.49
CA LYS A 518 -1.03 -15.09 15.18
C LYS A 518 -1.71 -16.41 14.82
N LYS A 519 -1.29 -17.51 15.44
CA LYS A 519 -1.81 -18.85 15.16
C LYS A 519 -3.26 -18.99 15.63
N ASP A 520 -3.53 -18.72 16.90
CA ASP A 520 -4.90 -18.85 17.43
C ASP A 520 -5.85 -17.87 16.74
N LEU A 521 -5.36 -16.68 16.37
CA LEU A 521 -6.13 -15.74 15.57
C LEU A 521 -6.47 -16.29 14.16
N GLY A 522 -5.48 -16.86 13.47
CA GLY A 522 -5.68 -17.51 12.17
C GLY A 522 -6.69 -18.67 12.24
N ASP A 523 -6.59 -19.49 13.28
CA ASP A 523 -7.52 -20.59 13.54
C ASP A 523 -8.95 -20.09 13.80
N ARG A 524 -9.12 -18.99 14.55
CA ARG A 524 -10.42 -18.33 14.78
C ARG A 524 -11.04 -17.77 13.49
N LEU A 525 -10.23 -17.16 12.63
CA LEU A 525 -10.68 -16.75 11.29
C LEU A 525 -11.08 -17.98 10.46
N GLY A 526 -10.38 -19.10 10.59
CA GLY A 526 -10.71 -20.36 9.95
C GLY A 526 -12.08 -20.91 10.39
N LEU A 527 -12.38 -20.87 11.70
CA LEU A 527 -13.70 -21.21 12.24
C LEU A 527 -14.80 -20.28 11.70
N ALA A 528 -14.53 -18.96 11.67
CA ALA A 528 -15.45 -17.98 11.12
C ALA A 528 -15.73 -18.22 9.63
N ALA A 529 -14.70 -18.56 8.84
CA ALA A 529 -14.86 -18.94 7.44
C ALA A 529 -15.73 -20.20 7.29
N ARG A 530 -15.48 -21.26 8.07
CA ARG A 530 -16.28 -22.51 8.03
C ARG A 530 -17.77 -22.22 8.20
N ARG A 531 -18.13 -21.35 9.14
CA ARG A 531 -19.53 -20.91 9.32
C ARG A 531 -20.03 -20.07 8.14
N VAL A 532 -19.34 -18.98 7.83
CA VAL A 532 -19.87 -17.91 6.97
C VAL A 532 -19.67 -18.16 5.48
N ALA A 533 -18.55 -18.79 5.11
CA ALA A 533 -18.15 -19.03 3.73
C ALA A 533 -18.48 -20.45 3.23
N TYR A 534 -18.56 -21.42 4.15
CA TYR A 534 -18.82 -22.83 3.83
C TYR A 534 -20.14 -23.35 4.40
N GLY A 535 -20.82 -22.57 5.24
CA GLY A 535 -22.16 -22.92 5.74
C GLY A 535 -22.18 -24.03 6.78
N GLU A 536 -21.03 -24.39 7.36
CA GLU A 536 -20.98 -25.42 8.40
C GLU A 536 -21.72 -24.97 9.66
N ASN A 537 -22.43 -25.90 10.30
CA ASN A 537 -23.12 -25.64 11.56
C ASN A 537 -22.19 -25.94 12.75
N ILE A 538 -21.37 -24.97 13.12
CA ILE A 538 -20.37 -25.08 14.20
C ILE A 538 -20.40 -23.84 15.10
N VAL A 539 -19.87 -24.00 16.31
CA VAL A 539 -19.52 -22.86 17.17
C VAL A 539 -18.28 -22.21 16.59
N TYR A 540 -18.38 -20.92 16.27
CA TYR A 540 -17.30 -20.14 15.66
C TYR A 540 -17.05 -18.79 16.35
N SER A 541 -18.01 -18.33 17.15
CA SER A 541 -17.94 -17.08 17.92
C SER A 541 -18.32 -17.33 19.37
N GLY A 542 -17.86 -16.45 20.25
CA GLY A 542 -18.34 -16.38 21.63
C GLY A 542 -19.70 -15.68 21.72
N PRO A 543 -20.28 -15.57 22.93
CA PRO A 543 -21.51 -14.84 23.17
C PRO A 543 -21.37 -13.37 22.74
N VAL A 544 -22.39 -12.83 22.07
CA VAL A 544 -22.42 -11.43 21.62
C VAL A 544 -23.41 -10.66 22.50
N TYR A 545 -23.01 -9.51 23.03
CA TYR A 545 -23.89 -8.66 23.82
C TYR A 545 -25.16 -8.32 23.04
N GLU A 546 -26.32 -8.52 23.66
CA GLU A 546 -27.62 -8.25 23.05
C GLU A 546 -28.34 -7.10 23.76
N SER A 547 -28.41 -7.13 25.09
CA SER A 547 -29.09 -6.10 25.88
C SER A 547 -28.66 -6.10 27.34
N MET A 548 -28.98 -5.02 28.04
CA MET A 548 -28.87 -4.95 29.50
C MET A 548 -30.16 -4.39 30.12
N LEU A 549 -30.45 -4.83 31.34
CA LEU A 549 -31.50 -4.30 32.19
C LEU A 549 -30.90 -3.87 33.53
N ILE A 550 -31.10 -2.61 33.90
CA ILE A 550 -30.70 -2.08 35.21
C ILE A 550 -31.82 -2.38 36.21
N GLU A 551 -31.50 -3.12 37.26
CA GLU A 551 -32.43 -3.56 38.31
C GLU A 551 -31.92 -3.08 39.68
N GLY A 552 -32.24 -1.82 40.02
CA GLY A 552 -31.76 -1.20 41.27
C GLY A 552 -30.24 -1.03 41.26
N ASP A 553 -29.55 -1.79 42.09
CA ASP A 553 -28.09 -1.85 42.22
C ASP A 553 -27.43 -2.95 41.37
N LYS A 554 -28.18 -3.58 40.46
CA LYS A 554 -27.71 -4.68 39.60
C LYS A 554 -27.88 -4.36 38.12
N ILE A 555 -27.05 -5.00 37.29
CA ILE A 555 -27.21 -5.03 35.84
C ILE A 555 -27.33 -6.49 35.40
N ARG A 556 -28.42 -6.83 34.71
CA ARG A 556 -28.59 -8.12 34.04
C ARG A 556 -28.22 -7.95 32.57
N ILE A 557 -27.29 -8.76 32.08
CA ILE A 557 -26.82 -8.72 30.69
C ILE A 557 -27.32 -9.96 29.95
N THR A 558 -27.85 -9.74 28.76
CA THR A 558 -28.29 -10.79 27.82
C THR A 558 -27.28 -10.90 26.68
N PHE A 559 -26.97 -12.13 26.27
CA PHE A 559 -26.10 -12.41 25.14
C PHE A 559 -26.81 -13.32 24.14
N SER A 560 -26.61 -13.06 22.85
CA SER A 560 -27.02 -13.96 21.77
C SER A 560 -25.93 -15.01 21.48
N SER A 561 -26.33 -16.20 21.03
CA SER A 561 -25.47 -17.34 20.69
C SER A 561 -25.34 -17.60 19.19
#